data_AF-A0A368VI52-F1
#
_entry.id   AF-A0A368VI52-F1
#
_cell.length_a   1.000
_cell.length_b   1.000
_cell.length_c   1.000
_cell.angle_alpha   90.00
_cell.angle_beta   90.00
_cell.angle_gamma   90.00
#
_symmetry.space_group_name_H-M   'P 1'
#
loop_
_entity.id
_entity.type
_entity.pdbx_description
1 polymer ?
#
loop_
_entity_poly.entity_id
_entity_poly.type
_entity_poly.pdbx_seq_one_letter_code
_entity_poly.pdbx_strand_id
1 'polypeptide(L)' 'MSLYAQSGVSVESYVEMRPGVSVRCEVDRLNDQATLSFGAREDFMLLLDRNALVQLVDLGTRAIG' A
#
# COMPACT_ATOMS: atom_id res chain seq x y z
N MET A 1 -11.82 -19.71 5.01
CA MET A 1 -10.51 -19.22 4.52
C MET A 1 -10.00 -20.11 3.39
N SER A 2 -10.51 -19.98 2.16
CA SER A 2 -9.83 -20.61 0.99
C SER A 2 -10.19 -19.97 -0.37
N LEU A 3 -10.52 -18.67 -0.41
CA LEU A 3 -10.63 -17.94 -1.68
C LEU A 3 -9.27 -17.45 -2.20
N TYR A 4 -8.23 -17.50 -1.37
CA TYR A 4 -6.88 -17.00 -1.67
C TYR A 4 -6.05 -17.88 -2.62
N ALA A 5 -6.56 -19.05 -3.04
CA ALA A 5 -5.76 -20.04 -3.78
C ALA A 5 -6.19 -20.21 -5.26
N GLN A 6 -7.17 -19.45 -5.76
CA GLN A 6 -7.54 -19.50 -7.18
C GLN A 6 -6.78 -18.44 -7.99
N SER A 7 -5.92 -18.92 -8.89
CA SER A 7 -5.38 -18.11 -9.99
C SER A 7 -6.54 -17.44 -10.74
N GLY A 8 -6.50 -16.11 -10.86
CA GLY A 8 -7.53 -15.31 -11.54
C GLY A 8 -8.57 -14.65 -10.63
N VAL A 9 -8.50 -14.83 -9.30
CA VAL A 9 -9.35 -14.09 -8.34
C VAL A 9 -8.56 -12.90 -7.79
N SER A 10 -8.84 -11.69 -8.28
CA SER A 10 -8.45 -10.45 -7.61
C SER A 10 -9.47 -10.18 -6.51
N VAL A 11 -9.04 -10.22 -5.25
CA VAL A 11 -9.86 -9.74 -4.13
C VAL A 11 -9.55 -8.27 -3.94
N GLU A 12 -10.42 -7.42 -4.49
CA GLU A 12 -10.36 -5.99 -4.24
C GLU A 12 -11.11 -5.67 -2.94
N SER A 13 -10.34 -5.42 -1.88
CA SER A 13 -10.85 -4.89 -0.62
C SER A 13 -10.58 -3.39 -0.60
N TYR A 14 -11.63 -2.58 -0.64
CA TYR A 14 -11.51 -1.13 -0.47
C TYR A 14 -11.48 -0.78 1.01
N VAL A 15 -10.37 -0.22 1.48
CA VAL A 15 -10.23 0.31 2.84
C VAL A 15 -10.14 1.82 2.75
N GLU A 16 -11.23 2.50 3.10
CA GLU A 16 -11.25 3.97 3.15
C GLU A 16 -10.54 4.45 4.42
N MET A 17 -9.46 5.19 4.25
CA MET A 17 -8.76 5.83 5.36
C MET A 17 -9.46 7.14 5.73
N ARG A 18 -9.99 7.23 6.95
CA ARG A 18 -10.50 8.50 7.49
C ARG A 18 -9.35 9.51 7.66
N PRO A 19 -9.65 10.82 7.63
CA PRO A 19 -8.67 11.83 8.00
C PRO A 19 -8.06 11.55 9.39
N GLY A 20 -6.74 11.68 9.49
CA GLY A 20 -6.01 11.50 10.75
C GLY A 20 -5.65 10.05 11.11
N VAL A 21 -5.90 9.07 10.22
CA VAL A 21 -5.34 7.72 10.40
C VAL A 21 -3.81 7.81 10.37
N SER A 22 -3.17 7.35 11.43
CA SER A 22 -1.71 7.24 11.50
C SER A 22 -1.20 6.23 10.47
N VAL A 23 -0.18 6.62 9.72
CA VAL A 23 0.53 5.75 8.79
C VAL A 23 2.00 5.71 9.21
N ARG A 24 2.52 4.52 9.48
CA ARG A 24 3.95 4.30 9.69
C ARG A 24 4.58 3.94 8.34
N CYS A 25 5.72 4.57 8.04
CA CYS A 25 6.49 4.28 6.84
C CYS A 25 7.87 3.75 7.24
N GLU A 26 8.23 2.61 6.67
CA GLU A 26 9.56 2.02 6.78
C GLU A 26 10.19 1.93 5.39
N VAL A 27 11.46 2.32 5.27
CA VAL A 27 12.19 2.32 3.99
C VAL A 27 13.35 1.34 4.07
N ASP A 28 13.30 0.32 3.22
CA ASP A 28 14.38 -0.63 3.01
C ASP A 28 15.17 -0.23 1.75
N ARG A 29 16.31 0.42 1.98
CA ARG A 29 17.21 0.84 0.89
C ARG A 29 18.03 -0.29 0.29
N LEU A 30 18.13 -1.45 0.96
CA LEU A 30 18.87 -2.58 0.41
C LEU A 30 18.04 -3.28 -0.66
N ASN A 31 16.72 -3.32 -0.49
CA ASN A 31 15.79 -3.98 -1.39
C ASN A 31 14.98 -2.99 -2.27
N ASP A 32 15.28 -1.69 -2.19
CA ASP A 32 14.53 -0.62 -2.86
C ASP A 32 13.01 -0.72 -2.63
N GLN A 33 12.63 -0.92 -1.37
CA GLN A 33 11.24 -1.13 -0.95
C GLN A 33 10.82 -0.14 0.13
N ALA A 34 9.52 0.13 0.17
CA ALA A 34 8.87 0.83 1.27
C ALA A 34 7.67 0.05 1.76
N THR A 35 7.48 0.03 3.08
CA THR A 35 6.31 -0.55 3.72
C THR A 35 5.51 0.54 4.40
N LEU A 36 4.22 0.61 4.08
CA LEU A 36 3.26 1.46 4.77
C LEU A 36 2.37 0.60 5.66
N SER A 37 2.39 0.85 6.96
CA SER A 37 1.51 0.20 7.94
C SER A 37 0.47 1.20 8.42
N PHE A 38 -0.81 0.84 8.38
CA PHE A 38 -1.92 1.73 8.71
C PHE A 38 -3.12 0.97 9.29
N GLY A 39 -4.09 1.72 9.82
CA GLY A 39 -5.21 1.18 10.59
C GLY A 39 -5.02 1.37 12.09
N ALA A 40 -6.07 1.14 12.87
CA ALA A 40 -6.07 1.44 14.31
C ALA A 40 -4.98 0.67 15.09
N ARG A 41 -4.57 -0.50 14.58
CA ARG A 41 -3.52 -1.33 15.18
C ARG A 41 -2.49 -1.81 14.16
N GLU A 42 -2.26 -1.03 13.10
CA GLU A 42 -1.41 -1.45 11.95
C GLU A 42 -1.93 -2.73 11.27
N ASP A 43 -3.25 -2.90 11.25
CA ASP A 43 -3.92 -4.09 10.71
C ASP A 43 -3.74 -4.27 9.20
N PHE A 44 -3.30 -3.21 8.52
CA PHE A 44 -3.07 -3.19 7.07
C PHE A 44 -1.63 -2.84 6.76
N MET A 45 -1.06 -3.57 5.80
CA MET A 45 0.29 -3.32 5.27
C MET A 45 0.24 -3.22 3.75
N LEU A 46 0.88 -2.19 3.21
CA LEU A 46 1.13 -2.02 1.79
C LEU A 46 2.64 -2.04 1.55
N LEU A 47 3.10 -3.07 0.84
CA LEU A 47 4.50 -3.18 0.40
C LEU A 47 4.61 -2.60 -1.01
N LEU A 48 5.54 -1.67 -1.19
CA LEU A 48 5.79 -0.99 -2.46
C LEU A 48 7.23 -1.26 -2.88
N ASP A 49 7.38 -1.92 -4.02
CA ASP A 49 8.67 -2.00 -4.68
C ASP A 49 8.99 -0.69 -5.43
N ARG A 50 10.19 -0.62 -5.99
CA ARG A 50 10.65 0.51 -6.79
C ARG A 50 9.68 0.92 -7.91
N ASN A 51 9.07 -0.03 -8.61
CA ASN A 51 8.18 0.29 -9.74
C ASN A 51 6.83 0.82 -9.24
N ALA A 52 6.28 0.22 -8.20
CA ALA A 52 5.06 0.70 -7.55
C ALA A 52 5.26 2.10 -6.96
N LEU A 53 6.43 2.36 -6.36
CA LEU A 53 6.80 3.70 -5.87
C LEU A 53 6.82 4.75 -6.98
N VAL A 54 7.42 4.44 -8.13
CA VAL A 54 7.43 5.36 -9.29
C VAL A 54 6.00 5.66 -9.75
N GLN A 55 5.15 4.64 -9.87
CA GLN A 55 3.75 4.83 -10.27
C GLN A 55 2.96 5.65 -9.25
N LEU A 56 3.20 5.44 -7.96
CA LEU A 56 2.52 6.18 -6.89
C LEU A 56 2.95 7.65 -6.86
N VAL A 57 4.24 7.94 -7.09
CA VAL A 57 4.74 9.31 -7.24
C VAL A 57 4.14 10.00 -8.47
N ASP A 58 4.09 9.31 -9.61
CA ASP A 58 3.47 9.85 -10.83
C ASP A 58 1.98 10.16 -10.63
N LEU A 59 1.23 9.22 -10.05
CA LEU A 59 -0.19 9.41 -9.73
C LEU A 59 -0.40 10.56 -8.74
N GLY A 60 0.39 10.61 -7.67
CA GLY A 60 0.33 11.66 -6.66
C GLY A 60 0.59 13.04 -7.27
N THR A 61 1.60 13.14 -8.14
CA THR A 61 1.94 14.38 -8.85
C THR A 61 0.78 14.86 -9.72
N ARG A 62 0.09 13.95 -10.42
CA ARG A 62 -1.11 14.28 -11.23
C ARG A 62 -2.34 14.66 -10.40
N ALA A 63 -2.44 14.17 -9.16
CA ALA A 63 -3.59 14.42 -8.30
C ALA A 63 -3.48 15.75 -7.53
N ILE A 64 -2.26 16.23 -7.27
CA ILE A 64 -2.01 17.48 -6.54
C ILE A 64 -1.67 18.67 -7.45
N GLY A 65 -1.30 18.43 -8.71
CA GLY A 65 -1.01 19.45 -9.73
C GLY A 65 -2.24 19.82 -10.54
#